data_AF-A0A956CAG2-F1
#
_entry.id   AF-A0A956CAG2-F1
#
_cell.length_a   1.000
_cell.length_b   1.000
_cell.length_c   1.000
_cell.angle_alpha   90.00
_cell.angle_beta   90.00
_cell.angle_gamma   90.00
#
_symmetry.space_group_name_H-M   'P 1'
#
loop_
_entity.id
_entity.type
_entity.pdbx_description
1 polymer ?
#
loop_
_entity_poly.entity_id
_entity_poly.type
_entity_poly.pdbx_seq_one_letter_code
_entity_poly.pdbx_strand_id
1 'polypeptide(L)'
;MTISRKGRRRIIVNARQYLWYVAPDEDDCFEPMLTVVSTDRRVFLRYHITQSDDVRFVIVLGPEFCVPGCGGPWRRFRCPEFGSPDSITPKDVRALIEWALRPGESPAEVDWTGQPLARSQAV
;
A
#
# COMPACT_ATOMS: atom_id res chain seq x y z
N MET A 1 14.35 -15.06 3.68
CA MET A 1 14.15 -14.11 4.81
C MET A 1 12.70 -14.21 5.29
N THR A 2 12.47 -14.48 6.57
CA THR A 2 11.13 -14.64 7.15
C THR A 2 10.62 -13.30 7.69
N ILE A 3 9.35 -12.99 7.47
CA ILE A 3 8.69 -11.81 8.05
C ILE A 3 8.51 -12.10 9.55
N SER A 4 9.19 -11.35 10.43
CA SER A 4 9.00 -11.47 11.89
C SER A 4 7.51 -11.31 12.25
N ARG A 5 6.98 -12.13 13.15
CA ARG A 5 5.53 -12.15 13.48
C ARG A 5 5.17 -11.33 14.72
N LYS A 6 6.16 -10.86 15.48
CA LYS A 6 5.95 -10.15 16.76
C LYS A 6 5.33 -8.77 16.51
N GLY A 7 4.22 -8.46 17.18
CA GLY A 7 3.52 -7.17 17.09
C GLY A 7 2.67 -6.95 15.82
N ARG A 8 2.50 -7.99 14.98
CA ARG A 8 1.78 -7.89 13.71
C ARG A 8 0.43 -8.60 13.78
N ARG A 9 -0.60 -7.98 13.21
CA ARG A 9 -1.96 -8.52 13.12
C ARG A 9 -2.11 -9.35 11.85
N ARG A 10 -3.02 -10.33 11.87
CA ARG A 10 -3.34 -11.19 10.73
C ARG A 10 -4.73 -10.85 10.21
N ILE A 11 -4.91 -10.96 8.90
CA ILE A 11 -6.23 -10.87 8.25
C ILE A 11 -6.28 -11.83 7.06
N ILE A 12 -7.47 -12.36 6.77
CA ILE A 12 -7.74 -13.19 5.60
C ILE A 12 -8.66 -12.40 4.66
N VAL A 13 -8.22 -12.20 3.42
CA VAL A 13 -8.96 -11.51 2.36
C VAL A 13 -8.86 -12.39 1.11
N ASN A 14 -10.00 -12.67 0.46
CA ASN A 14 -10.07 -13.53 -0.74
C ASN A 14 -9.33 -14.88 -0.57
N ALA A 15 -9.57 -15.57 0.56
CA ALA A 15 -8.90 -16.83 0.95
C ALA A 15 -7.37 -16.77 1.08
N ARG A 16 -6.76 -15.59 1.00
CA ARG A 16 -5.32 -15.37 1.19
C ARG A 16 -5.04 -14.68 2.51
N GLN A 17 -3.93 -15.09 3.13
CA GLN A 17 -3.52 -14.54 4.42
C GLN A 17 -2.53 -13.38 4.24
N TYR A 18 -2.77 -12.33 5.02
CA TYR A 18 -1.94 -11.15 5.09
C TYR A 18 -1.48 -10.90 6.53
N LEU A 19 -0.30 -10.32 6.65
CA LEU A 19 0.23 -9.71 7.85
C LEU A 19 0.15 -8.20 7.69
N TRP A 20 -0.32 -7.51 8.72
CA TRP A 20 -0.36 -6.06 8.73
C TRP A 20 0.02 -5.49 10.08
N TYR A 21 0.54 -4.27 10.06
CA TYR A 21 0.91 -3.52 11.26
C TYR A 21 1.01 -2.04 10.92
N VAL A 22 0.84 -1.22 11.95
CA VAL A 22 1.14 0.22 11.89
C VAL A 22 2.42 0.43 12.68
N ALA A 23 3.40 1.07 12.06
CA ALA A 23 4.65 1.46 12.71
C ALA A 23 5.09 2.82 12.16
N PRO A 24 5.75 3.67 12.97
CA PRO A 24 6.37 4.87 12.46
C PRO A 24 7.41 4.50 11.40
N ASP A 25 7.46 5.24 10.30
CA ASP A 25 8.58 5.13 9.35
C ASP A 25 9.79 5.89 9.92
N GLU A 26 10.88 5.17 10.22
CA GLU A 26 12.08 5.75 10.81
C GLU A 26 12.80 6.71 9.83
N ASP A 27 12.55 6.55 8.52
CA ASP A 27 13.11 7.41 7.48
C ASP A 27 12.22 8.62 7.15
N ASP A 28 10.92 8.54 7.43
CA ASP A 28 9.91 9.53 7.02
C ASP A 28 9.23 10.20 8.23
N CYS A 29 10.03 10.96 8.99
CA CYS A 29 9.58 11.81 10.10
C CYS A 29 8.77 11.10 11.21
N PHE A 30 8.92 9.78 11.37
CA PHE A 30 8.13 8.96 12.32
C PHE A 30 6.62 8.97 12.06
N GLU A 31 6.19 9.29 10.83
CA GLU A 31 4.77 9.25 10.50
C GLU A 31 4.24 7.81 10.56
N PRO A 32 3.01 7.60 11.09
CA PRO A 32 2.46 6.27 11.23
C PRO A 32 2.14 5.68 9.85
N MET A 33 2.83 4.59 9.51
CA MET A 33 2.72 3.88 8.24
C MET A 33 2.00 2.54 8.45
N LEU A 34 0.90 2.34 7.73
CA LEU A 34 0.27 1.03 7.58
C LEU A 34 1.06 0.19 6.58
N THR A 35 1.61 -0.93 7.03
CA THR A 35 2.22 -1.94 6.17
C THR A 35 1.30 -3.15 6.05
N VAL A 36 1.08 -3.62 4.82
CA VAL A 36 0.33 -4.85 4.51
C VAL A 36 1.18 -5.75 3.61
N VAL A 37 1.32 -7.02 3.97
CA VAL A 37 2.14 -7.98 3.22
C VAL A 37 1.49 -9.36 3.19
N SER A 38 1.41 -9.97 2.01
CA SER A 38 0.97 -11.35 1.86
C SER A 38 2.06 -12.33 2.33
N THR A 39 1.68 -13.56 2.68
CA THR A 39 2.63 -14.58 3.17
C THR A 39 3.73 -14.93 2.17
N ASP A 40 3.41 -14.89 0.88
CA ASP A 40 4.31 -15.10 -0.26
C ASP A 40 5.00 -13.82 -0.75
N ARG A 41 4.77 -12.68 -0.07
CA ARG A 41 5.34 -11.35 -0.37
C ARG A 41 5.03 -10.79 -1.75
N ARG A 42 4.11 -11.42 -2.50
CA ARG A 42 3.72 -10.91 -3.83
C ARG A 42 2.90 -9.64 -3.71
N VAL A 43 2.05 -9.53 -2.69
CA VAL A 43 1.40 -8.27 -2.30
C VAL A 43 2.19 -7.67 -1.16
N PHE A 44 2.73 -6.47 -1.37
CA PHE A 44 3.41 -5.70 -0.34
C PHE A 44 3.12 -4.23 -0.58
N LEU A 45 2.34 -3.65 0.34
CA LEU A 45 1.82 -2.29 0.29
C LEU A 45 2.26 -1.54 1.54
N ARG A 46 2.56 -0.25 1.38
CA ARG A 46 2.66 0.72 2.47
C ARG A 46 1.74 1.90 2.20
N TYR A 47 1.14 2.43 3.25
CA TYR A 47 0.21 3.56 3.20
C TYR A 47 0.47 4.47 4.40
N HIS A 48 0.79 5.74 4.15
CA HIS A 48 0.91 6.71 5.23
C HIS A 48 -0.48 7.15 5.66
N ILE A 49 -0.76 7.06 6.95
CA ILE A 49 -2.11 7.29 7.46
C ILE A 49 -2.43 8.80 7.52
N THR A 50 -1.43 9.65 7.68
CA THR A 50 -1.55 11.11 7.85
C THR A 50 -1.51 11.91 6.54
N GLN A 51 -1.57 11.24 5.38
CA GLN A 51 -1.53 11.94 4.09
C GLN A 51 -2.79 12.77 3.83
N SER A 52 -2.58 14.02 3.42
CA SER A 52 -3.61 14.89 2.86
C SER A 52 -4.21 14.27 1.58
N ASP A 53 -5.51 14.45 1.38
CA ASP A 53 -6.26 13.95 0.22
C ASP A 53 -5.60 14.32 -1.12
N ASP A 54 -5.03 15.53 -1.21
CA ASP A 54 -4.40 16.07 -2.40
C ASP A 54 -3.10 15.37 -2.79
N VAL A 55 -2.49 14.56 -1.93
CA VAL A 55 -1.21 13.87 -2.20
C VAL A 55 -1.26 12.39 -1.83
N ARG A 56 -2.44 11.86 -1.57
CA ARG A 56 -2.61 10.50 -1.03
C ARG A 56 -2.20 9.41 -2.01
N PHE A 57 -1.30 8.53 -1.59
CA PHE A 57 -0.83 7.40 -2.38
C PHE A 57 -0.51 6.16 -1.54
N VAL A 58 -0.58 5.01 -2.20
CA VAL A 58 -0.04 3.74 -1.70
C VAL A 58 1.30 3.47 -2.36
N ILE A 59 2.28 3.07 -1.56
CA ILE A 59 3.57 2.57 -2.04
C ILE A 59 3.43 1.06 -2.28
N VAL A 60 3.69 0.63 -3.50
CA VAL A 60 3.65 -0.77 -3.95
C VAL A 60 5.08 -1.28 -4.07
N LEU A 61 5.40 -2.29 -3.26
CA LEU A 61 6.70 -2.96 -3.19
C LEU A 61 6.65 -4.37 -3.78
N GLY A 62 5.45 -4.97 -3.81
CA GLY A 62 5.22 -6.31 -4.31
C GLY A 62 4.93 -6.34 -5.81
N PRO A 63 5.21 -7.47 -6.49
CA PRO A 63 4.90 -7.63 -7.90
C PRO A 63 3.41 -7.77 -8.24
N GLU A 64 2.55 -7.99 -7.24
CA GLU A 64 1.13 -8.23 -7.42
C GLU A 64 0.32 -7.00 -6.98
N PHE A 65 -0.24 -6.31 -7.97
CA PHE A 65 -1.06 -5.11 -7.83
C PHE A 65 -2.02 -5.02 -9.04
N CYS A 66 -3.08 -4.20 -8.94
CA CYS A 66 -4.09 -4.02 -9.98
C CYS A 66 -3.50 -3.56 -11.33
N VAL A 67 -2.34 -2.90 -11.30
CA VAL A 67 -1.58 -2.53 -12.50
C VAL A 67 -0.53 -3.61 -12.83
N PRO A 68 -0.59 -4.23 -14.03
CA PRO A 68 0.37 -5.24 -14.44
C PRO A 68 1.79 -4.65 -14.60
N GLY A 69 2.81 -5.47 -14.34
CA GLY A 69 4.21 -5.02 -14.38
C GLY A 69 4.61 -4.13 -13.21
N CYS A 70 3.83 -4.11 -12.12
CA CYS A 70 4.35 -3.70 -10.82
C CYS A 70 5.38 -4.72 -10.35
N GLY A 71 6.50 -4.25 -9.80
CA GLY A 71 7.64 -5.09 -9.41
C GLY A 71 8.96 -4.38 -9.70
N GLY A 72 9.80 -4.27 -8.68
CA GLY A 72 11.09 -3.55 -8.76
C GLY A 72 11.16 -2.40 -7.76
N PRO A 73 11.37 -1.13 -8.19
CA PRO A 73 11.50 0.00 -7.28
C PRO A 73 10.17 0.35 -6.58
N TRP A 74 10.25 1.16 -5.53
CA TRP A 74 9.10 1.60 -4.75
C TRP A 74 8.20 2.50 -5.62
N ARG A 75 7.14 1.92 -6.19
CA ARG A 75 6.18 2.64 -7.04
C ARG A 75 5.06 3.19 -6.17
N ARG A 76 4.52 4.36 -6.52
CA ARG A 76 3.48 5.04 -5.76
C ARG A 76 2.26 5.27 -6.64
N PHE A 77 1.07 5.02 -6.11
CA PHE A 77 -0.17 5.13 -6.85
C PHE A 77 -1.21 5.89 -6.04
N ARG A 78 -1.91 6.84 -6.69
CA ARG A 78 -3.07 7.54 -6.11
C ARG A 78 -4.06 6.53 -5.58
N CYS A 79 -4.58 6.79 -4.38
CA CYS A 79 -5.52 5.89 -3.73
C CYS A 79 -6.58 6.67 -2.94
N PRO A 80 -7.75 6.05 -2.67
CA PRO A 80 -8.74 6.63 -1.77
C PRO A 80 -8.26 6.60 -0.32
N GLU A 81 -9.01 7.21 0.58
CA GLU A 81 -8.75 7.11 2.02
C GLU A 81 -8.92 5.69 2.55
N PHE A 82 -8.01 5.27 3.41
CA PHE A 82 -8.16 4.03 4.17
C PHE A 82 -7.96 4.26 5.67
N GLY A 83 -9.06 4.15 6.41
CA GLY A 83 -9.10 4.35 7.85
C GLY A 83 -8.89 5.81 8.27
N SER A 84 -8.68 6.03 9.56
CA SER A 84 -8.46 7.37 10.12
C SER A 84 -7.12 7.44 10.87
N PRO A 85 -6.52 8.64 11.03
CA PRO A 85 -5.27 8.84 11.76
C PRO A 85 -5.25 8.19 13.14
N ASP A 86 -6.37 8.28 13.86
CA ASP A 86 -6.49 7.79 15.23
C ASP A 86 -6.82 6.30 15.32
N SER A 87 -7.28 5.66 14.24
CA SER A 87 -7.69 4.25 14.28
C SER A 87 -7.66 3.59 12.91
N ILE A 88 -6.74 2.64 12.74
CA ILE A 88 -6.76 1.67 11.63
C ILE A 88 -7.38 0.35 12.11
N THR A 89 -8.49 -0.01 11.47
CA THR A 89 -9.22 -1.24 11.75
C THR A 89 -8.90 -2.32 10.72
N PRO A 90 -9.16 -3.61 11.02
CA PRO A 90 -9.07 -4.68 10.02
C PRO A 90 -9.96 -4.45 8.79
N LYS A 91 -11.06 -3.68 8.92
CA LYS A 91 -11.95 -3.36 7.80
C LYS A 91 -11.28 -2.42 6.80
N ASP A 92 -10.52 -1.44 7.28
CA ASP A 92 -9.77 -0.51 6.43
C ASP A 92 -8.65 -1.23 5.69
N VAL A 93 -7.95 -2.13 6.39
CA VAL A 93 -6.91 -2.99 5.80
C VAL A 93 -7.49 -3.88 4.71
N ARG A 94 -8.70 -4.45 4.93
CA ARG A 94 -9.41 -5.20 3.89
C ARG A 94 -9.72 -4.32 2.69
N ALA A 95 -10.26 -3.12 2.90
CA ALA A 95 -10.59 -2.20 1.81
C ALA A 95 -9.35 -1.83 0.97
N LEU A 96 -8.21 -1.60 1.62
CA LEU A 96 -6.93 -1.36 0.96
C LEU A 96 -6.51 -2.55 0.08
N ILE A 97 -6.58 -3.78 0.62
CA ILE A 97 -6.23 -5.00 -0.13
C ILE A 97 -7.18 -5.21 -1.32
N GLU A 98 -8.48 -5.04 -1.11
CA GLU A 98 -9.49 -5.24 -2.15
C GLU A 98 -9.36 -4.19 -3.26
N TRP A 99 -9.07 -2.93 -2.92
CA TRP A 99 -8.75 -1.88 -3.89
C TRP A 99 -7.47 -2.20 -4.68
N ALA A 100 -6.40 -2.58 -3.98
CA ALA A 100 -5.11 -2.87 -4.59
C ALA A 100 -5.12 -4.07 -5.53
N LEU A 101 -6.06 -5.00 -5.36
CA LEU A 101 -6.22 -6.20 -6.19
C LEU A 101 -7.43 -6.11 -7.13
N ARG A 102 -8.12 -4.97 -7.19
CA ARG A 102 -9.31 -4.82 -8.03
C ARG A 102 -8.91 -4.82 -9.51
N PRO A 103 -9.35 -5.81 -10.31
CA PRO A 103 -9.05 -5.83 -11.73
C PRO A 103 -9.73 -4.64 -12.44
N GLY A 104 -9.01 -4.04 -13.39
CA GLY A 104 -9.52 -2.88 -14.16
C GLY A 104 -9.32 -1.53 -13.48
N GLU A 105 -8.88 -1.49 -12.23
CA GLU A 105 -8.41 -0.26 -11.61
C GLU A 105 -7.08 0.18 -12.27
N SER A 106 -6.96 1.46 -12.64
CA SER A 106 -5.75 2.04 -13.23
C SER A 106 -5.38 3.33 -12.50
N PRO A 107 -4.97 3.24 -11.22
CA PRO A 107 -4.62 4.43 -10.46
C PRO A 107 -3.43 5.15 -11.10
N ALA A 108 -3.45 6.48 -11.06
CA ALA A 108 -2.35 7.29 -11.55
C ALA A 108 -1.10 7.02 -10.72
N GLU A 109 0.01 6.74 -11.40
CA GLU A 109 1.30 6.62 -10.75
C GLU A 109 1.80 8.02 -10.38
N VAL A 110 2.32 8.18 -9.17
CA VAL A 110 2.78 9.45 -8.64
C VAL A 110 4.22 9.38 -8.16
N ASP A 111 4.85 10.54 -8.04
CA ASP A 111 6.15 10.66 -7.40
C ASP A 111 6.02 10.68 -5.86
N TRP A 112 7.14 10.96 -5.18
CA TRP A 112 7.18 11.03 -3.72
C TRP A 112 6.39 12.23 -3.14
N THR A 113 6.04 13.22 -3.97
CA THR A 113 5.22 14.38 -3.58
C THR A 113 3.73 14.19 -3.85
N GLY A 114 3.33 13.05 -4.42
CA GLY A 114 1.93 12.80 -4.81
C GLY A 114 1.52 13.44 -6.14
N GLN A 115 2.47 13.99 -6.90
CA GLN A 115 2.24 14.53 -8.24
C GLN A 115 2.28 13.40 -9.29
N PRO A 116 1.43 13.44 -10.32
CA PRO A 116 1.41 12.40 -11.34
C PRO A 116 2.74 12.34 -12.08
N LEU A 117 3.32 11.15 -12.15
CA LEU A 117 4.45 10.88 -13.05
C LEU A 117 3.90 10.93 -14.47
N ALA A 118 4.22 11.99 -15.20
CA ALA A 118 3.92 12.07 -16.62
C ALA A 118 4.51 10.84 -17.31
N ARG A 119 3.64 9.91 -17.72
CA ARG A 119 4.07 8.81 -18.59
C ARG A 119 4.47 9.43 -19.90
N SER A 120 5.76 9.71 -20.08
CA SER A 120 6.33 9.83 -21.42
C SER A 120 6.02 8.52 -22.13
N GLN A 121 4.99 8.53 -22.97
CA GLN A 121 4.77 7.48 -23.96
C GLN A 121 5.99 7.50 -24.86
N ALA A 122 6.95 6.62 -24.60
CA ALA A 122 7.94 6.27 -25.60
C ALA A 122 7.20 5.49 -26.69
N VAL A 123 7.07 6.15 -27.83
CA VAL A 123 6.54 5.65 -29.11
C VAL A 123 7.38 4.49 -29.62
#